data_AF-A0A959R1L4-F1
#
_entry.id   AF-A0A959R1L4-F1
#
_cell.length_a   1.000
_cell.length_b   1.000
_cell.length_c   1.000
_cell.angle_alpha   90.00
_cell.angle_beta   90.00
_cell.angle_gamma   90.00
#
_symmetry.space_group_name_H-M   'P 1'
#
loop_
_entity.id
_entity.type
_entity.pdbx_description
1 polymer ?
#
loop_
_entity_poly.entity_id
_entity_poly.type
_entity_poly.pdbx_seq_one_letter_code
_entity_poly.pdbx_strand_id
1 'polypeptide(L)'
;SFNAKFETDFDPSLPKINVVPQDIGRVILNLINNAFYTVSEKAKSLMPNAESYEPTVVVSTKNLGDKVEVKVKDNGNGISEKIKDKIF
;
A
#
# COMPACT_ATOMS: atom_id res chain seq x y z
N SER A 1 -4.66 7.08 -19.16
CA SER A 1 -4.16 7.43 -17.81
C SER A 1 -4.99 6.68 -16.78
N PHE A 2 -4.38 6.26 -15.67
CA PHE A 2 -5.07 5.60 -14.56
C PHE A 2 -5.09 6.56 -13.37
N ASN A 3 -6.26 6.74 -12.75
CA ASN A 3 -6.44 7.58 -11.58
C ASN A 3 -6.79 6.67 -10.39
N ALA A 4 -6.09 6.86 -9.29
CA ALA A 4 -6.36 6.21 -8.02
C ALA A 4 -6.29 7.25 -6.90
N LYS A 5 -7.12 7.06 -5.88
CA LYS A 5 -7.06 7.83 -4.66
C LYS A 5 -5.83 7.42 -3.86
N PHE A 6 -5.08 8.40 -3.39
CA PHE A 6 -3.92 8.19 -2.52
C PHE A 6 -4.13 8.95 -1.22
N GLU A 7 -4.22 8.21 -0.11
CA GLU A 7 -4.49 8.76 1.22
C GLU A 7 -3.32 8.49 2.15
N THR A 8 -3.12 9.40 3.11
CA THR A 8 -2.08 9.26 4.14
C THR A 8 -2.65 9.45 5.53
N ASP A 9 -2.28 8.59 6.46
CA ASP A 9 -2.63 8.68 7.88
C ASP A 9 -1.37 8.47 8.72
N PHE A 10 -0.69 9.57 9.05
CA PHE A 10 0.59 9.52 9.74
C PHE A 10 0.46 9.90 11.20
N ASP A 11 0.95 9.03 12.07
CA ASP A 11 0.98 9.26 13.51
C ASP A 11 1.96 10.40 13.85
N PRO A 12 1.48 11.56 14.33
CA PRO A 12 2.33 12.71 14.63
C PRO A 12 3.18 12.51 15.90
N SER A 13 2.92 11.46 16.69
CA SER A 13 3.69 11.14 17.91
C SER A 13 4.98 10.37 17.63
N LEU A 14 5.26 10.03 16.37
CA LEU A 14 6.43 9.26 16.01
C LEU A 14 7.74 10.01 16.30
N PRO A 15 8.67 9.41 17.07
CA PRO A 15 9.96 10.00 17.28
C PRO A 15 10.81 9.91 16.01
N LYS A 16 11.88 10.70 15.95
CA LYS A 16 12.92 10.49 14.93
C LYS A 16 13.56 9.12 15.16
N ILE A 17 13.63 8.33 14.10
CA ILE A 17 14.24 7.00 14.09
C ILE A 17 15.51 7.02 13.25
N ASN A 18 16.52 6.27 13.70
CA ASN A 18 17.75 6.09 12.92
C ASN A 18 17.53 4.97 11.92
N VAL A 19 17.61 5.29 10.63
CA VAL A 19 17.42 4.36 9.52
C VAL A 19 18.41 4.67 8.42
N VAL A 20 18.60 3.74 7.48
CA VAL A 20 19.25 4.03 6.19
C VAL A 20 18.14 4.49 5.24
N PRO A 21 18.04 5.80 4.91
CA PRO A 21 16.90 6.33 4.17
C PRO A 21 16.71 5.70 2.79
N GLN A 22 17.81 5.33 2.13
CA GLN A 22 17.81 4.71 0.80
C GLN A 22 17.15 3.32 0.83
N ASP A 23 17.51 2.51 1.82
CA ASP A 23 17.00 1.13 1.95
C ASP A 23 15.51 1.15 2.27
N ILE A 24 15.11 1.97 3.25
CA ILE A 24 13.70 2.13 3.63
C ILE A 24 12.89 2.74 2.48
N GLY A 25 13.44 3.74 1.80
CA GLY A 25 12.80 4.36 0.63
C GLY A 25 12.52 3.35 -0.47
N ARG A 26 13.45 2.44 -0.78
CA ARG A 26 13.27 1.38 -1.77
C ARG A 26 12.15 0.41 -1.38
N VAL A 27 12.08 0.01 -0.10
CA VAL A 27 11.04 -0.89 0.39
C VAL A 27 9.66 -0.22 0.28
N ILE A 28 9.51 1.01 0.76
CA ILE A 28 8.24 1.75 0.72
C ILE A 28 7.79 1.96 -0.74
N LEU A 29 8.71 2.35 -1.63
CA LEU A 29 8.41 2.53 -3.05
C LEU A 29 7.91 1.23 -3.70
N ASN A 30 8.55 0.10 -3.42
CA ASN A 30 8.13 -1.19 -3.97
C ASN A 30 6.73 -1.59 -3.49
N LEU A 31 6.42 -1.38 -2.21
CA LEU A 31 5.09 -1.66 -1.67
C LEU A 31 4.01 -0.78 -2.31
N ILE A 32 4.29 0.52 -2.47
CA ILE A 32 3.36 1.46 -3.12
C ILE A 32 3.15 1.09 -4.59
N ASN A 33 4.21 0.72 -5.31
CA ASN A 33 4.10 0.27 -6.70
C ASN A 33 3.23 -1.00 -6.83
N ASN A 34 3.43 -1.98 -5.95
CA ASN A 34 2.62 -3.19 -5.93
C ASN A 34 1.14 -2.89 -5.62
N ALA A 35 0.88 -1.98 -4.69
CA ALA A 35 -0.47 -1.51 -4.37
C ALA A 35 -1.15 -0.87 -5.59
N PHE A 36 -0.48 0.07 -6.26
CA PHE A 36 -1.00 0.72 -7.47
C PHE A 36 -1.26 -0.27 -8.62
N TYR A 37 -0.35 -1.22 -8.82
CA TYR A 37 -0.55 -2.29 -9.78
C TYR A 37 -1.82 -3.08 -9.48
N THR A 38 -2.00 -3.52 -8.23
CA THR A 38 -3.13 -4.36 -7.82
C THR A 38 -4.47 -3.64 -7.98
N VAL A 39 -4.55 -2.35 -7.59
CA VAL A 39 -5.80 -1.59 -7.74
C VAL A 39 -6.12 -1.27 -9.20
N SER A 40 -5.10 -1.12 -10.05
CA SER A 40 -5.25 -0.92 -11.49
C SER A 40 -5.77 -2.17 -12.19
N GLU A 41 -5.21 -3.34 -11.86
CA GLU A 41 -5.68 -4.62 -12.40
C GLU A 41 -7.13 -4.92 -12.01
N LYS A 42 -7.51 -4.64 -10.75
CA LYS A 42 -8.90 -4.75 -10.32
C LYS A 42 -9.83 -3.81 -11.11
N ALA A 43 -9.43 -2.56 -11.31
CA ALA A 43 -10.24 -1.60 -12.08
C ALA A 43 -10.52 -2.12 -13.50
N LYS A 44 -9.51 -2.64 -14.18
CA LYS A 44 -9.64 -3.24 -15.52
C LYS A 44 -10.58 -4.45 -15.51
N SER A 45 -10.45 -5.33 -14.51
CA SER A 45 -11.27 -6.55 -14.41
C SER A 45 -12.77 -6.28 -14.21
N LEU A 46 -13.12 -5.10 -13.68
CA LEU A 46 -14.51 -4.71 -13.43
C LEU A 46 -15.15 -3.98 -14.62
N MET A 47 -14.41 -3.67 -15.69
CA MET A 47 -14.98 -2.99 -16.86
C MET A 47 -15.98 -3.90 -17.61
N PRO A 48 -17.13 -3.35 -18.06
CA PRO A 48 -17.54 -1.94 -18.01
C PRO A 48 -18.20 -1.49 -16.69
N ASN A 49 -18.51 -2.42 -15.77
CA ASN A 49 -19.31 -2.20 -14.56
C ASN A 49 -18.51 -1.63 -13.36
N ALA A 50 -17.57 -0.72 -13.61
CA ALA A 50 -16.66 -0.19 -12.59
C ALA A 50 -17.27 0.91 -11.69
N GLU A 51 -18.57 1.21 -11.82
CA GLU A 51 -19.22 2.38 -11.20
C GLU A 51 -19.08 2.46 -9.68
N SER A 52 -18.92 1.32 -8.99
CA SER A 52 -18.82 1.27 -7.52
C SER A 52 -17.39 1.08 -7.00
N TYR A 53 -16.37 1.08 -7.87
CA TYR A 53 -14.98 0.84 -7.46
C TYR A 53 -14.12 2.09 -7.62
N GLU A 54 -13.71 2.68 -6.50
CA GLU A 54 -12.70 3.74 -6.44
C GLU A 54 -11.34 3.11 -6.07
N PRO A 55 -10.39 2.98 -7.01
CA PRO A 55 -9.06 2.44 -6.72
C PRO A 55 -8.38 3.30 -5.64
N THR A 56 -7.99 2.70 -4.51
CA THR A 56 -7.50 3.44 -3.34
C THR A 56 -6.27 2.77 -2.75
N VAL A 57 -5.23 3.57 -2.51
CA VAL A 57 -4.03 3.19 -1.76
C VAL A 57 -3.88 4.11 -0.55
N VAL A 58 -3.70 3.53 0.63
CA VAL A 58 -3.54 4.25 1.90
C VAL A 58 -2.16 3.93 2.47
N VAL A 59 -1.38 4.96 2.80
CA VAL A 59 -0.12 4.81 3.54
C VAL A 59 -0.33 5.33 4.95
N SER A 60 -0.02 4.51 5.95
CA SER A 60 -0.16 4.90 7.34
C SER A 60 1.09 4.57 8.15
N THR A 61 1.30 5.35 9.20
CA THR A 61 2.35 5.09 10.19
C THR A 61 1.74 5.04 11.57
N LYS A 62 2.28 4.19 12.44
CA LYS A 62 1.81 4.06 13.82
C LYS A 62 2.95 3.79 14.78
N ASN A 63 2.95 4.51 15.89
CA ASN A 63 3.84 4.22 17.01
C ASN A 63 3.27 3.03 17.82
N LEU A 64 4.02 1.94 17.90
CA LEU A 64 3.68 0.76 18.70
C LEU A 64 4.45 0.70 20.03
N GLY A 65 5.19 1.77 20.37
CA GLY A 65 6.03 1.85 21.56
C GLY A 65 7.45 1.37 21.30
N ASP A 66 7.65 0.07 21.15
CA ASP A 66 8.97 -0.53 20.86
C ASP A 66 9.31 -0.53 19.36
N LYS A 67 8.32 -0.28 18.51
CA LYS A 67 8.42 -0.36 17.05
C LYS A 67 7.62 0.75 16.38
N VAL A 68 8.00 1.04 15.15
CA VAL A 68 7.21 1.84 14.22
C VAL A 68 6.61 0.91 13.18
N GLU A 69 5.29 0.96 13.02
CA GLU A 69 4.61 0.30 11.91
C GLU A 69 4.50 1.27 10.74
N VAL A 70 4.89 0.82 9.55
CA VAL A 70 4.58 1.48 8.28
C VAL A 70 3.70 0.52 7.49
N LYS A 71 2.52 0.97 7.09
CA LYS A 71 1.51 0.13 6.44
C LYS A 71 1.07 0.74 5.12
N VAL A 72 1.19 -0.04 4.05
CA VAL A 72 0.61 0.25 2.74
C VAL A 72 -0.59 -0.66 2.57
N LYS A 73 -1.79 -0.08 2.43
CA LYS A 73 -3.05 -0.79 2.23
C LYS A 73 -3.62 -0.44 0.88
N ASP A 74 -4.02 -1.44 0.12
CA ASP A 74 -4.78 -1.26 -1.12
C ASP A 74 -6.17 -1.90 -1.01
N ASN A 75 -7.08 -1.54 -1.91
CA ASN A 75 -8.40 -2.15 -2.04
C ASN A 75 -8.54 -3.03 -3.31
N GLY A 76 -7.43 -3.61 -3.76
CA GLY A 76 -7.32 -4.44 -4.95
C GLY A 76 -7.94 -5.84 -4.80
N ASN A 77 -7.44 -6.79 -5.60
CA ASN A 77 -7.93 -8.18 -5.61
C ASN A 77 -7.39 -9.02 -4.45
N GLY A 78 -6.44 -8.47 -3.69
CA GLY A 78 -5.71 -9.21 -2.66
C GLY A 78 -4.85 -10.32 -3.24
N ILE A 79 -4.30 -11.13 -2.35
CA ILE A 79 -3.42 -12.25 -2.68
C ILE A 79 -4.12 -13.52 -2.21
N SER A 80 -4.27 -14.51 -3.10
CA SER A 80 -4.84 -15.80 -2.71
C SER A 80 -3.94 -16.51 -1.70
N GLU A 81 -4.53 -17.18 -0.71
CA GLU A 81 -3.80 -17.96 0.33
C GLU A 81 -2.70 -18.85 -0.27
N LYS A 82 -2.98 -19.49 -1.41
CA LYS A 82 -2.08 -20.46 -2.07
C LYS A 82 -0.76 -19.87 -2.58
N ILE A 83 -0.67 -18.56 -2.76
CA ILE A 83 0.54 -17.91 -3.28
C ILE A 83 1.22 -17.03 -2.23
N LYS A 84 0.65 -16.87 -1.02
CA LYS A 84 1.24 -16.05 0.05
C LYS A 84 2.66 -16.50 0.39
N ASP A 85 2.89 -17.81 0.48
CA ASP A 85 4.19 -18.39 0.83
C ASP A 85 5.23 -18.33 -0.30
N LYS A 86 4.88 -17.76 -1.46
CA LYS A 86 5.77 -17.67 -2.65
C LYS A 86 6.19 -16.24 -2.98
N ILE A 87 5.78 -15.26 -2.18
CA ILE A 87 5.97 -13.83 -2.47
C ILE A 87 7.28 -13.29 -1.88
N PHE A 88 7.95 -14.07 -1.02
CA PHE A 88 9.24 -13.75 -0.41
C PHE A 88 10.14 -14.97 -0.31
#